data_AF-A0A4P2QBT0-F1
#
_entry.id   AF-A0A4P2QBT0-F1
#
_cell.length_a   1.000
_cell.length_b   1.000
_cell.length_c   1.000
_cell.angle_alpha   90.00
_cell.angle_beta   90.00
_cell.angle_gamma   90.00
#
_symmetry.space_group_name_H-M   'P 1'
#
loop_
_entity.id
_entity.type
_entity.pdbx_description
1 polymer ?
#
loop_
_entity_poly.entity_id
_entity_poly.type
_entity_poly.pdbx_seq_one_letter_code
_entity_poly.pdbx_strand_id
1 'polypeptide(L)'
;MGSIDQSEALHRRARAFLSASLQAGAPGSPGPGRAAPAPLRQGARAAAAPSAAPAPAAPAPAAPAAPAPSALPETFDELAVALARHQAAGCAPVARLYRARGVDVEALRRAEQIPAVPCDVFRFARVAVHPKEADERVFRTSGTSLGAASRGEHPLRTTATYELAALAWGERLLWPDGERLRVITLAPPLDEAPDSSLGFMLDRFAARLSGPASWHVRGGELDARGFARACGEARDAGEPAIVLGTSFAFVHLLEAELPRDATRLPEGSRVMQTGGFKGRSREVPAEDLRAAIARSLGVPPAHVVGEYGMTELSSQLYEGTLAAALARAGAPEAGARAAPGLYLAPPWVRVTAVDPETLAPLPAGAIGLARIVDLANVDSAVAIQTADRVRVTEAGVELLGRAPGAPPRGCSIALDQMLGGAA
;
A
#
# COMPACT_ATOMS: atom_id res chain seq x y z
N MET A 1 30.31 11.86 -6.10
CA MET A 1 29.52 10.62 -6.24
C MET A 1 28.67 10.76 -7.49
N GLY A 2 28.67 9.77 -8.37
CA GLY A 2 27.77 9.78 -9.52
C GLY A 2 26.31 9.66 -9.06
N SER A 3 25.35 9.95 -9.97
CA SER A 3 23.92 9.79 -9.68
C SER A 3 23.59 8.39 -9.14
N ILE A 4 24.20 7.35 -9.72
CA ILE A 4 24.02 5.95 -9.31
C ILE A 4 24.54 5.67 -7.89
N ASP A 5 25.70 6.22 -7.51
CA ASP A 5 26.24 6.01 -6.15
C ASP A 5 25.32 6.64 -5.09
N GLN A 6 24.73 7.79 -5.43
CA GLN A 6 23.77 8.47 -4.56
C GLN A 6 22.46 7.68 -4.47
N SER A 7 21.93 7.17 -5.58
CA SER A 7 20.78 6.25 -5.60
C SER A 7 21.03 5.05 -4.68
N GLU A 8 22.19 4.39 -4.81
CA GLU A 8 22.55 3.24 -3.97
C GLU A 8 22.62 3.56 -2.48
N ALA A 9 23.16 4.74 -2.11
CA ALA A 9 23.18 5.20 -0.74
C ALA A 9 21.77 5.45 -0.19
N LEU A 10 20.89 6.06 -0.99
CA LEU A 10 19.49 6.31 -0.62
C LEU A 10 18.68 5.01 -0.52
N HIS A 11 18.93 4.05 -1.40
CA HIS A 11 18.35 2.71 -1.31
C HIS A 11 18.74 1.99 -0.02
N ARG A 12 20.01 2.08 0.41
CA ARG A 12 20.43 1.52 1.72
C ARG A 12 19.72 2.21 2.89
N ARG A 13 19.61 3.54 2.86
CA ARG A 13 18.87 4.32 3.88
C ARG A 13 17.40 3.94 3.92
N ALA A 14 16.73 3.85 2.77
CA ALA A 14 15.33 3.44 2.67
C ALA A 14 15.13 2.03 3.24
N ARG A 15 15.93 1.05 2.82
CA ARG A 15 15.83 -0.32 3.36
C ARG A 15 16.08 -0.37 4.88
N ALA A 16 17.07 0.38 5.39
CA ALA A 16 17.32 0.47 6.83
C ALA A 16 16.13 1.08 7.58
N PHE A 17 15.53 2.15 7.06
CA PHE A 17 14.33 2.78 7.62
C PHE A 17 13.14 1.82 7.62
N LEU A 18 12.86 1.17 6.49
CA LEU A 18 11.80 0.17 6.33
C LEU A 18 11.93 -0.92 7.40
N SER A 19 13.10 -1.57 7.49
CA SER A 19 13.35 -2.62 8.48
C SER A 19 13.23 -2.15 9.93
N ALA A 20 13.79 -0.99 10.28
CA ALA A 20 13.74 -0.46 11.64
C ALA A 20 12.31 -0.04 12.06
N SER A 21 11.56 0.56 11.14
CA SER A 21 10.20 1.05 11.41
C SER A 21 9.21 -0.05 11.77
N LEU A 22 9.46 -1.27 11.29
CA LEU A 22 8.69 -2.45 11.66
C LEU A 22 9.00 -2.82 13.12
N GLN A 23 10.27 -2.90 13.49
CA GLN A 23 10.71 -3.30 14.83
C GLN A 23 10.27 -2.32 15.93
N ALA A 24 10.21 -1.02 15.61
CA ALA A 24 9.82 0.02 16.56
C ALA A 24 8.31 0.02 16.91
N GLY A 25 7.50 -0.84 16.29
CA GLY A 25 6.04 -0.84 16.50
C GLY A 25 5.38 0.48 16.10
N ALA A 26 6.05 1.30 15.27
CA ALA A 26 5.55 2.60 14.87
C ALA A 26 4.23 2.41 14.11
N PRO A 27 3.11 2.98 14.56
CA PRO A 27 1.91 3.02 13.73
C PRO A 27 2.24 3.79 12.44
N GLY A 28 1.72 3.32 11.31
CA GLY A 28 1.69 4.13 10.09
C GLY A 28 1.11 5.49 10.44
N SER A 29 1.90 6.55 10.30
CA SER A 29 1.46 7.86 10.79
C SER A 29 0.36 8.40 9.89
N PRO A 30 -0.84 8.71 10.40
CA PRO A 30 -1.71 9.65 9.72
C PRO A 30 -0.91 10.97 9.60
N GLY A 31 -0.86 11.55 8.40
CA GLY A 31 -0.17 12.84 8.18
C GLY A 31 -0.70 13.90 9.15
N PRO A 32 0.08 14.93 9.50
CA PRO A 32 -0.31 15.87 10.55
C PRO A 32 -1.59 16.63 10.14
N GLY A 33 -2.71 16.21 10.72
CA GLY A 33 -3.90 17.04 10.84
C GLY A 33 -3.55 18.16 11.80
N ARG A 34 -3.20 19.35 11.28
CA ARG A 34 -3.02 20.52 12.13
C ARG A 34 -4.35 20.88 12.80
N ALA A 35 -4.43 20.63 14.10
CA ALA A 35 -5.34 21.36 14.99
C ALA A 35 -4.79 22.78 15.18
N ALA A 36 -5.61 23.80 14.91
CA ALA A 36 -5.32 25.17 15.34
C ALA A 36 -5.42 25.27 16.87
N PRO A 37 -4.68 26.18 17.54
CA PRO A 37 -4.58 26.21 18.99
C PRO A 37 -5.86 26.75 19.65
N ALA A 38 -6.33 26.08 20.70
CA ALA A 38 -7.33 26.60 21.64
C ALA A 38 -6.63 27.25 22.86
N PRO A 39 -7.19 28.33 23.44
CA PRO A 39 -6.56 29.04 24.55
C PRO A 39 -6.79 28.37 25.91
N LEU A 40 -5.71 28.42 26.71
CA LEU A 40 -5.55 28.45 28.18
C LEU A 40 -6.68 27.96 29.12
N ARG A 41 -6.28 27.04 30.01
CA ARG A 41 -7.03 26.55 31.19
C ARG A 41 -7.07 27.54 32.35
N GLN A 42 -8.17 27.51 33.09
CA GLN A 42 -8.30 27.69 34.55
C GLN A 42 -9.35 26.65 35.02
N GLY A 43 -9.41 26.09 36.23
CA GLY A 43 -8.68 26.24 37.48
C GLY A 43 -8.96 24.98 38.34
N ALA A 44 -8.65 25.05 39.63
CA ALA A 44 -8.18 23.94 40.46
C ALA A 44 -9.20 23.31 41.45
N ARG A 45 -8.68 22.33 42.22
CA ARG A 45 -9.10 21.79 43.55
C ARG A 45 -10.14 20.64 43.56
N ALA A 46 -10.16 19.68 44.48
CA ALA A 46 -9.33 19.29 45.64
C ALA A 46 -9.66 17.83 46.06
N ALA A 47 -8.90 17.33 47.05
CA ALA A 47 -8.72 15.96 47.53
C ALA A 47 -9.89 15.26 48.26
N ALA A 48 -9.83 13.91 48.28
CA ALA A 48 -10.18 13.06 49.44
C ALA A 48 -9.59 11.64 49.27
N ALA A 49 -9.17 11.00 50.37
CA ALA A 49 -8.65 9.64 50.50
C ALA A 49 -9.19 9.03 51.82
N PRO A 50 -8.94 7.74 52.17
CA PRO A 50 -8.99 6.50 51.39
C PRO A 50 -9.91 5.43 52.06
N SER A 51 -10.15 4.29 51.41
CA SER A 51 -10.73 3.09 52.05
C SER A 51 -9.85 1.89 51.78
N ALA A 52 -9.56 1.12 52.84
CA ALA A 52 -8.65 -0.02 52.86
C ALA A 52 -9.21 -1.25 52.13
N ALA A 53 -8.36 -1.92 51.36
CA ALA A 53 -8.59 -3.24 50.77
C ALA A 53 -7.30 -4.07 50.89
N PRO A 54 -7.40 -5.41 50.93
CA PRO A 54 -6.41 -6.30 51.56
C PRO A 54 -5.17 -6.57 50.71
N ALA A 55 -4.13 -7.08 51.38
CA ALA A 55 -2.76 -7.28 50.88
C ALA A 55 -2.68 -8.06 49.54
N PRO A 56 -1.85 -7.62 48.58
CA PRO A 56 -1.62 -8.36 47.34
C PRO A 56 -0.67 -9.53 47.56
N ALA A 57 -0.99 -10.65 46.92
CA ALA A 57 -0.13 -11.83 46.80
C ALA A 57 1.18 -11.49 46.07
N ALA A 58 2.25 -12.20 46.41
CA ALA A 58 3.59 -12.01 45.86
C ALA A 58 3.61 -12.05 44.32
N PRO A 59 4.34 -11.13 43.65
CA PRO A 59 4.40 -11.10 42.19
C PRO A 59 5.17 -12.31 41.66
N ALA A 60 4.59 -13.01 40.69
CA ALA A 60 5.29 -13.97 39.84
C ALA A 60 6.45 -13.27 39.10
N PRO A 61 7.57 -13.97 38.82
CA PRO A 61 8.74 -13.37 38.19
C PRO A 61 8.36 -12.73 36.86
N ALA A 62 8.69 -11.44 36.72
CA ALA A 62 8.45 -10.66 35.51
C ALA A 62 9.10 -11.35 34.31
N ALA A 63 8.30 -11.58 33.27
CA ALA A 63 8.81 -11.93 31.95
C ALA A 63 9.83 -10.86 31.51
N PRO A 64 10.93 -11.24 30.83
CA PRO A 64 11.96 -10.29 30.42
C PRO A 64 11.30 -9.17 29.60
N ALA A 65 11.58 -7.92 29.99
CA ALA A 65 11.08 -6.74 29.31
C ALA A 65 11.43 -6.81 27.82
N ALA A 66 10.45 -6.56 26.96
CA ALA A 66 10.67 -6.41 25.53
C ALA A 66 11.80 -5.38 25.30
N PRO A 67 12.74 -5.63 24.37
CA PRO A 67 13.82 -4.69 24.10
C PRO A 67 13.22 -3.33 23.77
N ALA A 68 13.83 -2.26 24.31
CA ALA A 68 13.42 -0.89 24.04
C ALA A 68 13.36 -0.67 22.51
N PRO A 69 12.33 0.04 21.99
CA PRO A 69 12.20 0.25 20.55
C PRO A 69 13.48 0.91 20.04
N SER A 70 14.15 0.28 19.07
CA SER A 70 15.34 0.88 18.47
C SER A 70 14.93 2.20 17.84
N ALA A 71 15.69 3.26 18.13
CA ALA A 71 15.45 4.54 17.49
C ALA A 71 15.56 4.37 15.97
N LEU A 72 14.64 4.97 15.22
CA LEU A 72 14.72 4.97 13.76
C LEU A 72 16.07 5.56 13.34
N PRO A 73 16.71 5.04 12.26
CA PRO A 73 18.03 5.51 11.82
C PRO A 73 18.02 6.99 11.40
N GLU A 74 16.87 7.48 10.98
CA GLU A 74 16.56 8.87 10.66
C GLU A 74 15.04 9.07 10.70
N THR A 75 14.56 10.31 10.65
CA THR A 75 13.13 10.61 10.58
C THR A 75 12.56 10.41 9.17
N PHE A 76 11.25 10.22 9.07
CA PHE A 76 10.55 10.14 7.78
C PHE A 76 10.81 11.36 6.90
N ASP A 77 10.75 12.56 7.49
CA ASP A 77 10.89 13.82 6.75
C ASP A 77 12.33 14.01 6.24
N GLU A 78 13.35 13.62 7.02
CA GLU A 78 14.75 13.66 6.58
C GLU A 78 15.00 12.78 5.36
N LEU A 79 14.48 11.54 5.37
CA LEU A 79 14.62 10.64 4.22
C LEU A 79 13.81 11.13 3.02
N ALA A 80 12.56 11.54 3.23
CA ALA A 80 11.70 12.07 2.16
C ALA A 80 12.35 13.28 1.46
N VAL A 81 12.93 14.20 2.23
CA VAL A 81 13.63 15.37 1.69
C VAL A 81 14.90 14.96 0.96
N ALA A 82 15.70 14.03 1.51
CA ALA A 82 16.90 13.55 0.82
C ALA A 82 16.58 12.90 -0.54
N LEU A 83 15.50 12.11 -0.60
CA LEU A 83 14.96 11.55 -1.84
C LEU A 83 14.52 12.65 -2.81
N ALA A 84 13.70 13.59 -2.37
CA ALA A 84 13.20 14.68 -3.21
C ALA A 84 14.33 15.53 -3.82
N ARG A 85 15.40 15.81 -3.05
CA ARG A 85 16.59 16.54 -3.54
C ARG A 85 17.31 15.76 -4.64
N HIS A 86 17.55 14.48 -4.42
CA HIS A 86 18.17 13.62 -5.42
C HIS A 86 17.32 13.51 -6.69
N GLN A 87 16.01 13.36 -6.52
CA GLN A 87 15.06 13.27 -7.62
C GLN A 87 14.97 14.58 -8.42
N ALA A 88 14.99 15.74 -7.77
CA ALA A 88 15.04 17.03 -8.43
C ALA A 88 16.34 17.26 -9.21
N ALA A 89 17.47 16.70 -8.74
CA ALA A 89 18.75 16.79 -9.44
C ALA A 89 18.86 15.82 -10.63
N GLY A 90 18.28 14.62 -10.53
CA GLY A 90 18.45 13.53 -11.51
C GLY A 90 17.28 13.27 -12.44
N CYS A 91 16.06 13.74 -12.13
CA CYS A 91 14.85 13.44 -12.88
C CYS A 91 14.24 14.71 -13.51
N ALA A 92 14.42 14.87 -14.83
CA ALA A 92 14.03 16.10 -15.53
C ALA A 92 12.54 16.48 -15.37
N PRO A 93 11.57 15.55 -15.44
CA PRO A 93 10.16 15.88 -15.17
C PRO A 93 9.94 16.42 -13.74
N VAL A 94 10.56 15.81 -12.72
CA VAL A 94 10.47 16.25 -11.32
C VAL A 94 11.09 17.64 -11.15
N ALA A 95 12.27 17.86 -11.73
CA ALA A 95 12.95 19.15 -11.71
C ALA A 95 12.09 20.28 -12.31
N ARG A 96 11.40 20.00 -13.42
CA ARG A 96 10.47 20.95 -14.06
C ARG A 96 9.29 21.28 -13.16
N LEU A 97 8.68 20.28 -12.52
CA LEU A 97 7.60 20.50 -11.55
C LEU A 97 8.06 21.41 -10.40
N TYR A 98 9.22 21.12 -9.81
CA TYR A 98 9.70 21.86 -8.64
C TYR A 98 10.00 23.32 -9.00
N ARG A 99 10.61 23.56 -10.17
CA ARG A 99 10.84 24.90 -10.70
C ARG A 99 9.54 25.65 -10.96
N ALA A 100 8.57 25.00 -11.61
CA ALA A 100 7.28 25.61 -11.91
C ALA A 100 6.48 25.97 -10.65
N ARG A 101 6.70 25.23 -9.56
CA ARG A 101 6.11 25.49 -8.23
C ARG A 101 6.95 26.44 -7.36
N GLY A 102 8.05 26.98 -7.88
CA GLY A 102 8.93 27.91 -7.14
C GLY A 102 9.57 27.30 -5.89
N VAL A 103 9.75 25.97 -5.86
CA VAL A 103 10.30 25.28 -4.69
C VAL A 103 11.81 25.47 -4.61
N ASP A 104 12.27 26.00 -3.48
CA ASP A 104 13.67 25.92 -3.08
C ASP A 104 13.96 24.53 -2.47
N VAL A 105 14.61 23.69 -3.27
CA VAL A 105 14.96 22.31 -2.96
C VAL A 105 15.90 22.20 -1.77
N GLU A 106 16.78 23.19 -1.57
CA GLU A 106 17.70 23.23 -0.44
C GLU A 106 17.01 23.69 0.84
N ALA A 107 15.90 24.43 0.75
CA ALA A 107 15.09 24.83 1.89
C ALA A 107 14.06 23.79 2.36
N LEU A 108 13.85 22.70 1.62
CA LEU A 108 12.92 21.61 2.03
C LEU A 108 13.32 21.00 3.38
N ARG A 109 12.36 20.85 4.29
CA ARG A 109 12.55 20.26 5.64
C ARG A 109 11.49 19.22 6.02
N ARG A 110 10.33 19.22 5.35
CA ARG A 110 9.21 18.32 5.64
C ARG A 110 8.65 17.69 4.38
N ALA A 111 8.14 16.47 4.49
CA ALA A 111 7.56 15.74 3.36
C ALA A 111 6.35 16.45 2.74
N GLU A 112 5.58 17.22 3.50
CA GLU A 112 4.45 18.02 2.99
C GLU A 112 4.86 19.13 2.02
N GLN A 113 6.11 19.61 2.10
CA GLN A 113 6.59 20.69 1.23
C GLN A 113 6.97 20.17 -0.17
N ILE A 114 7.11 18.85 -0.33
CA ILE A 114 7.53 18.21 -1.58
C ILE A 114 6.36 18.27 -2.58
N PRO A 115 6.52 18.92 -3.76
CA PRO A 115 5.51 18.84 -4.81
C PRO A 115 5.29 17.39 -5.25
N ALA A 116 4.01 16.98 -5.28
CA ALA A 116 3.64 15.63 -5.66
C ALA A 116 3.45 15.53 -7.18
N VAL A 117 4.05 14.51 -7.78
CA VAL A 117 3.97 14.22 -9.22
C VAL A 117 2.60 13.57 -9.52
N PRO A 118 1.78 14.14 -10.42
CA PRO A 118 0.54 13.48 -10.85
C PRO A 118 0.81 12.11 -11.45
N CYS A 119 0.05 11.08 -11.04
CA CYS A 119 0.24 9.72 -11.54
C CYS A 119 0.14 9.62 -13.07
N ASP A 120 -0.70 10.44 -13.71
CA ASP A 120 -0.84 10.43 -15.17
C ASP A 120 0.44 10.86 -15.92
N VAL A 121 1.37 11.57 -15.27
CA VAL A 121 2.67 11.96 -15.87
C VAL A 121 3.47 10.74 -16.31
N PHE A 122 3.35 9.62 -15.60
CA PHE A 122 4.07 8.38 -15.88
C PHE A 122 3.72 7.78 -17.26
N ARG A 123 2.61 8.21 -17.89
CA ARG A 123 2.24 7.86 -19.27
C ARG A 123 2.97 8.67 -20.33
N PHE A 124 3.43 9.86 -19.99
CA PHE A 124 3.91 10.86 -20.94
C PHE A 124 5.39 11.20 -20.74
N ALA A 125 5.95 10.88 -19.57
CA ALA A 125 7.33 11.12 -19.24
C ALA A 125 7.94 9.96 -18.44
N ARG A 126 9.23 9.68 -18.70
CA ARG A 126 10.00 8.74 -17.89
C ARG A 126 10.37 9.38 -16.55
N VAL A 127 9.75 8.92 -15.48
CA VAL A 127 9.99 9.41 -14.10
C VAL A 127 10.99 8.48 -13.41
N ALA A 128 12.29 8.70 -13.70
CA ALA A 128 13.38 8.02 -13.02
C ALA A 128 14.67 8.87 -13.00
N VAL A 129 15.53 8.66 -12.01
CA VAL A 129 16.81 9.38 -11.79
C VAL A 129 18.03 8.76 -12.48
N HIS A 130 17.90 7.50 -12.94
CA HIS A 130 18.93 6.73 -13.65
C HIS A 130 18.65 6.71 -15.16
N PRO A 131 19.67 6.51 -16.01
CA PRO A 131 19.47 6.38 -17.46
C PRO A 131 18.74 5.07 -17.81
N LYS A 132 18.09 5.02 -18.97
CA LYS A 132 17.25 3.89 -19.40
C LYS A 132 18.03 2.57 -19.51
N GLU A 133 19.31 2.64 -19.83
CA GLU A 133 20.21 1.51 -19.95
C GLU A 133 20.47 0.81 -18.61
N ALA A 134 20.16 1.49 -17.50
CA ALA A 134 20.24 0.94 -16.15
C ALA A 134 18.91 0.38 -15.63
N ASP A 135 17.85 0.33 -16.45
CA ASP A 135 16.56 -0.26 -16.07
C ASP A 135 16.74 -1.78 -15.85
N GLU A 136 16.67 -2.24 -14.61
CA GLU A 136 16.62 -3.68 -14.28
C GLU A 136 15.20 -4.23 -14.55
N ARG A 137 14.18 -3.42 -14.26
CA ARG A 137 12.78 -3.76 -14.49
C ARG A 137 11.97 -2.51 -14.83
N VAL A 138 10.98 -2.65 -15.71
CA VAL A 138 9.99 -1.60 -15.98
C VAL A 138 8.60 -2.15 -15.75
N PHE A 139 7.90 -1.63 -14.74
CA PHE A 139 6.49 -1.95 -14.52
C PHE A 139 5.60 -1.04 -15.36
N ARG A 140 4.45 -1.57 -15.80
CA ARG A 140 3.51 -0.83 -16.65
C ARG A 140 2.07 -0.96 -16.19
N THR A 141 1.34 0.16 -16.17
CA THR A 141 -0.09 0.20 -15.79
C THR A 141 -0.93 -0.71 -16.68
N SER A 142 -1.98 -1.35 -16.19
CA SER A 142 -2.89 -2.15 -17.04
C SER A 142 -3.55 -1.30 -18.14
N GLY A 143 -3.84 -1.95 -19.29
CA GLY A 143 -4.16 -1.35 -20.58
C GLY A 143 -5.09 -0.13 -20.57
N THR A 144 -4.65 0.92 -21.25
CA THR A 144 -5.41 2.15 -21.52
C THR A 144 -6.28 1.97 -22.76
N SER A 145 -7.48 2.56 -22.77
CA SER A 145 -8.41 2.60 -23.92
C SER A 145 -7.80 3.16 -25.22
N LEU A 146 -6.61 3.76 -25.12
CA LEU A 146 -5.84 4.41 -26.18
C LEU A 146 -4.72 3.51 -26.77
N GLY A 147 -4.60 2.25 -26.33
CA GLY A 147 -3.63 1.26 -26.84
C GLY A 147 -2.45 0.96 -25.90
N ALA A 148 -1.56 0.05 -26.30
CA ALA A 148 -0.40 -0.36 -25.48
C ALA A 148 0.65 0.76 -25.30
N ALA A 149 0.72 1.69 -26.26
CA ALA A 149 1.66 2.81 -26.28
C ALA A 149 1.35 3.94 -25.27
N SER A 150 0.18 3.89 -24.60
CA SER A 150 -0.26 4.90 -23.63
C SER A 150 -0.28 4.39 -22.18
N ARG A 151 0.33 3.23 -21.92
CA ARG A 151 0.52 2.70 -20.55
C ARG A 151 1.55 3.56 -19.81
N GLY A 152 1.31 3.82 -18.52
CA GLY A 152 2.29 4.45 -17.66
C GLY A 152 3.44 3.49 -17.37
N GLU A 153 4.67 4.00 -17.28
CA GLU A 153 5.86 3.21 -16.98
C GLU A 153 6.49 3.64 -15.64
N HIS A 154 6.86 2.66 -14.80
CA HIS A 154 7.66 2.86 -13.59
C HIS A 154 8.96 2.06 -13.72
N PRO A 155 10.06 2.70 -14.16
CA PRO A 155 11.37 2.08 -14.26
C PRO A 155 12.04 1.92 -12.89
N LEU A 156 12.64 0.76 -12.67
CA LEU A 156 13.37 0.38 -11.48
C LEU A 156 14.77 -0.05 -11.88
N ARG A 157 15.78 0.60 -11.31
CA ARG A 157 17.19 0.18 -11.43
C ARG A 157 17.50 -1.05 -10.57
N THR A 158 16.71 -1.28 -9.54
CA THR A 158 16.76 -2.47 -8.69
C THR A 158 15.39 -2.73 -8.08
N THR A 159 14.98 -4.00 -8.00
CA THR A 159 13.72 -4.38 -7.34
C THR A 159 13.85 -4.51 -5.82
N ALA A 160 15.06 -4.55 -5.26
CA ALA A 160 15.31 -4.96 -3.88
C ALA A 160 14.53 -4.13 -2.81
N THR A 161 14.29 -2.85 -3.07
CA THR A 161 13.56 -1.99 -2.10
C THR A 161 12.05 -2.16 -2.22
N TYR A 162 11.54 -2.33 -3.45
CA TYR A 162 10.15 -2.72 -3.69
C TYR A 162 9.84 -4.08 -3.05
N GLU A 163 10.70 -5.07 -3.29
CA GLU A 163 10.54 -6.42 -2.74
C GLU A 163 10.50 -6.42 -1.22
N LEU A 164 11.43 -5.69 -0.58
CA LEU A 164 11.45 -5.54 0.87
C LEU A 164 10.15 -4.90 1.39
N ALA A 165 9.70 -3.79 0.79
CA ALA A 165 8.49 -3.09 1.20
C ALA A 165 7.25 -3.99 1.09
N ALA A 166 7.07 -4.63 -0.07
CA ALA A 166 5.95 -5.49 -0.35
C ALA A 166 5.91 -6.70 0.61
N LEU A 167 7.03 -7.41 0.78
CA LEU A 167 7.10 -8.58 1.66
C LEU A 167 6.89 -8.20 3.12
N ALA A 168 7.54 -7.13 3.58
CA ALA A 168 7.50 -6.75 4.98
C ALA A 168 6.11 -6.28 5.43
N TRP A 169 5.40 -5.52 4.58
CA TRP A 169 4.05 -5.07 4.90
C TRP A 169 3.02 -6.15 4.62
N GLY A 170 3.16 -6.90 3.52
CA GLY A 170 2.31 -8.06 3.21
C GLY A 170 2.30 -9.09 4.35
N GLU A 171 3.47 -9.42 4.91
CA GLU A 171 3.58 -10.33 6.05
C GLU A 171 2.77 -9.88 7.26
N ARG A 172 2.78 -8.59 7.57
CA ARG A 172 2.05 -8.05 8.71
C ARG A 172 0.54 -8.09 8.57
N LEU A 173 0.01 -8.00 7.35
CA LEU A 173 -1.43 -7.83 7.15
C LEU A 173 -2.10 -9.07 6.55
N LEU A 174 -1.35 -9.90 5.82
CA LEU A 174 -1.85 -11.08 5.13
C LEU A 174 -1.42 -12.38 5.82
N TRP A 175 -0.27 -12.44 6.49
CA TRP A 175 0.16 -13.65 7.24
C TRP A 175 0.89 -13.34 8.57
N PRO A 176 0.26 -12.57 9.48
CA PRO A 176 0.91 -12.09 10.71
C PRO A 176 1.26 -13.20 11.71
N ASP A 177 0.64 -14.36 11.57
CA ASP A 177 0.83 -15.57 12.35
C ASP A 177 2.02 -16.42 11.89
N GLY A 178 2.66 -16.06 10.76
CA GLY A 178 3.80 -16.79 10.21
C GLY A 178 3.45 -18.17 9.67
N GLU A 179 2.17 -18.43 9.44
CA GLU A 179 1.68 -19.71 8.92
C GLU A 179 2.20 -19.96 7.50
N ARG A 180 2.52 -21.22 7.21
CA ARG A 180 2.81 -21.65 5.83
C ARG A 180 1.48 -21.83 5.11
N LEU A 181 1.29 -21.05 4.05
CA LEU A 181 0.03 -21.01 3.30
C LEU A 181 0.26 -21.44 1.87
N ARG A 182 -0.57 -22.36 1.37
CA ARG A 182 -0.58 -22.68 -0.05
C ARG A 182 -1.02 -21.47 -0.86
N VAL A 183 -0.21 -21.07 -1.84
CA VAL A 183 -0.54 -19.89 -2.66
C VAL A 183 -1.35 -20.28 -3.90
N ILE A 184 -2.56 -19.73 -3.99
CA ILE A 184 -3.48 -19.91 -5.11
C ILE A 184 -3.77 -18.53 -5.72
N THR A 185 -3.40 -18.34 -6.98
CA THR A 185 -3.40 -17.01 -7.60
C THR A 185 -4.42 -16.89 -8.72
N LEU A 186 -5.28 -15.87 -8.62
CA LEU A 186 -6.26 -15.44 -9.62
C LEU A 186 -5.70 -14.25 -10.42
N ALA A 187 -4.52 -14.46 -11.00
CA ALA A 187 -3.80 -13.51 -11.85
C ALA A 187 -2.92 -14.30 -12.84
N PRO A 188 -2.47 -13.68 -13.95
CA PRO A 188 -1.50 -14.31 -14.82
C PRO A 188 -0.15 -14.45 -14.11
N PRO A 189 0.61 -15.52 -14.38
CA PRO A 189 1.97 -15.64 -13.88
C PRO A 189 2.89 -14.58 -14.48
N LEU A 190 4.01 -14.38 -13.80
CA LEU A 190 4.95 -13.31 -14.10
C LEU A 190 5.61 -13.43 -15.49
N ASP A 191 5.76 -14.64 -16.02
CA ASP A 191 6.29 -14.89 -17.36
C ASP A 191 5.34 -14.43 -18.48
N GLU A 192 4.02 -14.53 -18.28
CA GLU A 192 3.00 -14.00 -19.20
C GLU A 192 2.81 -12.49 -19.07
N ALA A 193 3.06 -11.92 -17.88
CA ALA A 193 2.91 -10.49 -17.61
C ALA A 193 4.17 -9.90 -16.94
N PRO A 194 5.33 -9.88 -17.63
CA PRO A 194 6.62 -9.51 -17.05
C PRO A 194 6.74 -8.01 -16.71
N ASP A 195 5.78 -7.18 -17.08
CA ASP A 195 5.72 -5.77 -16.69
C ASP A 195 4.63 -5.48 -15.63
N SER A 196 3.99 -6.50 -15.08
CA SER A 196 3.00 -6.35 -14.02
C SER A 196 3.67 -6.23 -12.64
N SER A 197 3.58 -5.05 -12.02
CA SER A 197 3.98 -4.83 -10.62
C SER A 197 3.22 -5.75 -9.65
N LEU A 198 1.91 -5.95 -9.88
CA LEU A 198 1.10 -6.91 -9.12
C LEU A 198 1.62 -8.34 -9.32
N GLY A 199 1.76 -8.79 -10.57
CA GLY A 199 2.24 -10.16 -10.85
C GLY A 199 3.60 -10.42 -10.22
N PHE A 200 4.49 -9.42 -10.24
CA PHE A 200 5.78 -9.47 -9.56
C PHE A 200 5.65 -9.62 -8.04
N MET A 201 4.82 -8.80 -7.39
CA MET A 201 4.56 -8.90 -5.96
C MET A 201 3.99 -10.28 -5.57
N LEU A 202 3.01 -10.78 -6.33
CA LEU A 202 2.39 -12.08 -6.07
C LEU A 202 3.39 -13.23 -6.19
N ASP A 203 4.31 -13.16 -7.15
CA ASP A 203 5.39 -14.14 -7.32
C ASP A 203 6.36 -14.12 -6.12
N ARG A 204 6.73 -12.94 -5.61
CA ARG A 204 7.54 -12.82 -4.39
C ARG A 204 6.81 -13.36 -3.16
N PHE A 205 5.51 -13.13 -3.03
CA PHE A 205 4.69 -13.67 -1.93
C PHE A 205 4.65 -15.19 -1.98
N ALA A 206 4.45 -15.77 -3.16
CA ALA A 206 4.50 -17.21 -3.37
C ALA A 206 5.83 -17.82 -2.88
N ALA A 207 6.95 -17.25 -3.35
CA ALA A 207 8.28 -17.68 -2.95
C ALA A 207 8.52 -17.60 -1.43
N ARG A 208 7.92 -16.62 -0.75
CA ARG A 208 8.06 -16.41 0.72
C ARG A 208 7.24 -17.37 1.57
N LEU A 209 6.04 -17.76 1.12
CA LEU A 209 5.06 -18.50 1.93
C LEU A 209 5.22 -20.02 1.82
N SER A 210 5.24 -20.55 0.60
CA SER A 210 5.20 -22.00 0.38
C SER A 210 6.01 -22.48 -0.84
N GLY A 211 6.59 -21.58 -1.64
CA GLY A 211 7.26 -21.93 -2.90
C GLY A 211 6.35 -21.69 -4.11
N PRO A 212 6.27 -22.60 -5.11
CA PRO A 212 5.52 -22.33 -6.34
C PRO A 212 4.02 -22.15 -6.06
N ALA A 213 3.44 -21.07 -6.60
CA ALA A 213 2.01 -20.83 -6.60
C ALA A 213 1.30 -21.56 -7.75
N SER A 214 0.01 -21.83 -7.58
CA SER A 214 -0.87 -22.17 -8.69
C SER A 214 -1.46 -20.89 -9.32
N TRP A 215 -1.50 -20.80 -10.64
CA TRP A 215 -1.92 -19.59 -11.37
C TRP A 215 -3.08 -19.93 -12.30
N HIS A 216 -4.22 -19.28 -12.07
CA HIS A 216 -5.50 -19.65 -12.70
C HIS A 216 -6.04 -18.57 -13.63
N VAL A 217 -5.19 -17.65 -14.10
CA VAL A 217 -5.51 -16.79 -15.24
C VAL A 217 -4.44 -16.99 -16.31
N ARG A 218 -4.85 -17.32 -17.53
CA ARG A 218 -3.95 -17.61 -18.67
C ARG A 218 -4.51 -16.96 -19.91
N GLY A 219 -3.70 -16.22 -20.66
CA GLY A 219 -4.17 -15.53 -21.86
C GLY A 219 -5.34 -14.55 -21.61
N GLY A 220 -5.49 -14.05 -20.38
CA GLY A 220 -6.59 -13.18 -19.97
C GLY A 220 -7.90 -13.89 -19.58
N GLU A 221 -7.93 -15.22 -19.59
CA GLU A 221 -9.08 -16.03 -19.21
C GLU A 221 -8.88 -16.73 -17.86
N LEU A 222 -9.96 -16.87 -17.10
CA LEU A 222 -9.98 -17.55 -15.80
C LEU A 222 -10.13 -19.07 -15.98
N ASP A 223 -9.21 -19.86 -15.45
CA ASP A 223 -9.36 -21.31 -15.27
C ASP A 223 -10.08 -21.62 -13.94
N ALA A 224 -11.40 -21.44 -13.92
CA ALA A 224 -12.21 -21.66 -12.71
C ALA A 224 -12.18 -23.13 -12.25
N ARG A 225 -12.05 -24.09 -13.18
CA ARG A 225 -11.97 -25.52 -12.86
C ARG A 225 -10.62 -25.87 -12.25
N GLY A 226 -9.54 -25.28 -12.76
CA GLY A 226 -8.22 -25.39 -12.17
C GLY A 226 -8.15 -24.80 -10.78
N PHE A 227 -8.78 -23.65 -10.57
CA PHE A 227 -8.89 -23.04 -9.26
C PHE A 227 -9.64 -23.95 -8.27
N ALA A 228 -10.79 -24.51 -8.67
CA ALA A 228 -11.55 -25.43 -7.83
C ALA A 228 -10.76 -26.70 -7.48
N ARG A 229 -9.99 -27.24 -8.43
CA ARG A 229 -9.09 -28.37 -8.19
C ARG A 229 -8.00 -28.02 -7.16
N ALA A 230 -7.36 -26.86 -7.28
CA ALA A 230 -6.37 -26.41 -6.31
C ALA A 230 -6.97 -26.23 -4.89
N CYS A 231 -8.23 -25.79 -4.79
CA CYS A 231 -8.95 -25.75 -3.52
C CYS A 231 -9.25 -27.16 -2.99
N GLY A 232 -9.58 -28.11 -3.87
CA GLY A 232 -9.69 -29.55 -3.54
C GLY A 232 -8.39 -30.09 -2.94
N GLU A 233 -7.28 -29.90 -3.62
CA GLU A 233 -5.94 -30.34 -3.17
C GLU A 233 -5.58 -29.76 -1.80
N ALA A 234 -5.85 -28.46 -1.57
CA ALA A 234 -5.62 -27.84 -0.27
C ALA A 234 -6.45 -28.48 0.85
N ARG A 235 -7.72 -28.82 0.57
CA ARG A 235 -8.60 -29.51 1.52
C ARG A 235 -8.15 -30.93 1.81
N ASP A 236 -7.82 -31.69 0.78
CA ASP A 236 -7.39 -33.08 0.91
C ASP A 236 -6.08 -33.17 1.72
N ALA A 237 -5.21 -32.18 1.58
CA ALA A 237 -3.97 -32.07 2.35
C ALA A 237 -4.16 -31.46 3.75
N GLY A 238 -5.32 -30.86 4.06
CA GLY A 238 -5.54 -30.09 5.28
C GLY A 238 -4.66 -28.83 5.38
N GLU A 239 -4.19 -28.31 4.25
CA GLU A 239 -3.28 -27.16 4.17
C GLU A 239 -4.06 -25.86 3.98
N PRO A 240 -3.96 -24.88 4.89
CA PRO A 240 -4.57 -23.57 4.68
C PRO A 240 -3.94 -22.87 3.47
N ALA A 241 -4.76 -22.09 2.77
CA ALA A 241 -4.36 -21.40 1.56
C ALA A 241 -4.53 -19.89 1.67
N ILE A 242 -3.70 -19.15 0.92
CA ILE A 242 -3.95 -17.75 0.60
C ILE A 242 -4.36 -17.63 -0.87
N VAL A 243 -5.52 -17.04 -1.10
CA VAL A 243 -5.98 -16.70 -2.46
C VAL A 243 -5.62 -15.25 -2.77
N LEU A 244 -4.82 -15.03 -3.82
CA LEU A 244 -4.37 -13.69 -4.21
C LEU A 244 -4.98 -13.33 -5.57
N GLY A 245 -5.71 -12.23 -5.68
CA GLY A 245 -6.43 -11.95 -6.91
C GLY A 245 -6.95 -10.53 -7.07
N THR A 246 -7.27 -10.19 -8.32
CA THR A 246 -7.97 -8.94 -8.62
C THR A 246 -9.47 -9.08 -8.37
N SER A 247 -10.15 -8.00 -7.98
CA SER A 247 -11.61 -7.95 -7.84
C SER A 247 -12.33 -8.48 -9.09
N PHE A 248 -11.80 -8.19 -10.27
CA PHE A 248 -12.31 -8.67 -11.55
C PHE A 248 -12.24 -10.20 -11.68
N ALA A 249 -11.10 -10.80 -11.35
CA ALA A 249 -10.95 -12.25 -11.38
C ALA A 249 -11.85 -12.96 -10.35
N PHE A 250 -12.05 -12.36 -9.18
CA PHE A 250 -13.01 -12.87 -8.19
C PHE A 250 -14.46 -12.82 -8.70
N VAL A 251 -14.86 -11.74 -9.38
CA VAL A 251 -16.21 -11.66 -9.97
C VAL A 251 -16.41 -12.76 -11.00
N HIS A 252 -15.45 -12.96 -11.90
CA HIS A 252 -15.51 -14.05 -12.88
C HIS A 252 -15.54 -15.44 -12.22
N LEU A 253 -14.83 -15.63 -11.11
CA LEU A 253 -14.87 -16.87 -10.34
C LEU A 253 -16.25 -17.10 -9.72
N LEU A 254 -16.86 -16.06 -9.15
CA LEU A 254 -18.18 -16.14 -8.53
C LEU A 254 -19.30 -16.36 -9.55
N GLU A 255 -19.10 -15.95 -10.80
CA GLU A 255 -20.01 -16.19 -11.93
C GLU A 255 -19.77 -17.54 -12.62
N ALA A 256 -18.66 -18.23 -12.31
CA ALA A 256 -18.38 -19.53 -12.87
C ALA A 256 -19.34 -20.59 -12.29
N GLU A 257 -19.94 -21.40 -13.17
CA GLU A 257 -20.81 -22.51 -12.80
C GLU A 257 -20.00 -23.68 -12.25
N LEU A 258 -19.63 -23.61 -10.96
CA LEU A 258 -18.93 -24.66 -10.24
C LEU A 258 -19.89 -25.43 -9.30
N PRO A 259 -19.60 -26.72 -9.00
CA PRO A 259 -20.35 -27.46 -8.00
C PRO A 259 -20.38 -26.74 -6.65
N ARG A 260 -21.44 -26.96 -5.87
CA ARG A 260 -21.54 -26.42 -4.50
C ARG A 260 -20.30 -26.83 -3.70
N ASP A 261 -19.77 -25.87 -2.96
CA ASP A 261 -18.59 -26.02 -2.10
C ASP A 261 -17.29 -26.40 -2.83
N ALA A 262 -17.24 -26.39 -4.18
CA ALA A 262 -16.04 -26.75 -4.94
C ALA A 262 -14.82 -25.88 -4.61
N THR A 263 -15.05 -24.63 -4.18
CA THR A 263 -14.01 -23.63 -3.89
C THR A 263 -13.77 -23.41 -2.41
N ARG A 264 -14.41 -24.19 -1.51
CA ARG A 264 -14.15 -24.06 -0.07
C ARG A 264 -12.69 -24.38 0.25
N LEU A 265 -12.13 -23.66 1.21
CA LEU A 265 -10.77 -23.81 1.70
C LEU A 265 -10.75 -24.27 3.17
N PRO A 266 -9.64 -24.87 3.65
CA PRO A 266 -9.46 -25.21 5.05
C PRO A 266 -9.51 -24.01 5.99
N GLU A 267 -9.76 -24.26 7.28
CA GLU A 267 -9.62 -23.25 8.34
C GLU A 267 -8.20 -22.65 8.34
N GLY A 268 -8.06 -21.36 8.71
CA GLY A 268 -6.80 -20.61 8.58
C GLY A 268 -6.56 -19.98 7.20
N SER A 269 -7.35 -20.38 6.19
CA SER A 269 -7.27 -19.79 4.86
C SER A 269 -7.74 -18.34 4.82
N ARG A 270 -7.23 -17.61 3.83
CA ARG A 270 -7.36 -16.15 3.72
C ARG A 270 -7.25 -15.67 2.29
N VAL A 271 -7.61 -14.41 2.06
CA VAL A 271 -7.73 -13.83 0.71
C VAL A 271 -7.14 -12.44 0.69
N MET A 272 -6.37 -12.13 -0.36
CA MET A 272 -6.02 -10.76 -0.73
C MET A 272 -6.79 -10.39 -2.01
N GLN A 273 -7.60 -9.34 -1.92
CA GLN A 273 -8.36 -8.79 -3.03
C GLN A 273 -7.80 -7.40 -3.39
N THR A 274 -7.40 -7.20 -4.64
CA THR A 274 -6.87 -5.91 -5.13
C THR A 274 -7.65 -5.35 -6.33
N GLY A 275 -7.59 -4.03 -6.49
CA GLY A 275 -8.03 -3.32 -7.69
C GLY A 275 -9.53 -3.09 -7.78
N GLY A 276 -9.94 -2.29 -8.78
CA GLY A 276 -11.34 -1.90 -9.02
C GLY A 276 -11.86 -2.30 -10.39
N PHE A 277 -13.17 -2.17 -10.58
CA PHE A 277 -13.93 -2.44 -11.81
C PHE A 277 -13.63 -1.38 -12.89
N LYS A 278 -12.44 -1.39 -13.50
CA LYS A 278 -12.13 -0.44 -14.57
C LYS A 278 -12.84 -0.87 -15.88
N GLY A 279 -13.99 -0.26 -16.15
CA GLY A 279 -14.59 -0.18 -17.48
C GLY A 279 -15.44 -1.37 -17.95
N ARG A 280 -16.10 -2.12 -17.04
CA ARG A 280 -17.03 -3.20 -17.43
C ARG A 280 -18.32 -3.20 -16.60
N SER A 281 -19.36 -3.80 -17.18
CA SER A 281 -20.81 -3.54 -17.03
C SER A 281 -21.47 -3.74 -15.65
N ARG A 282 -20.75 -4.12 -14.61
CA ARG A 282 -21.34 -4.40 -13.29
C ARG A 282 -20.43 -3.93 -12.17
N GLU A 283 -20.81 -2.85 -11.51
CA GLU A 283 -20.20 -2.39 -10.27
C GLU A 283 -20.83 -3.19 -9.12
N VAL A 284 -20.10 -4.15 -8.56
CA VAL A 284 -20.55 -4.87 -7.36
C VAL A 284 -20.06 -4.07 -6.15
N PRO A 285 -20.95 -3.71 -5.20
CA PRO A 285 -20.53 -3.06 -3.96
C PRO A 285 -19.40 -3.86 -3.27
N ALA A 286 -18.40 -3.17 -2.74
CA ALA A 286 -17.22 -3.83 -2.18
C ALA A 286 -17.57 -4.78 -1.02
N GLU A 287 -18.58 -4.43 -0.22
CA GLU A 287 -19.10 -5.27 0.85
C GLU A 287 -19.78 -6.55 0.34
N ASP A 288 -20.54 -6.45 -0.74
CA ASP A 288 -21.22 -7.59 -1.37
C ASP A 288 -20.21 -8.55 -1.99
N LEU A 289 -19.20 -8.01 -2.70
CA LEU A 289 -18.11 -8.80 -3.27
C LEU A 289 -17.35 -9.53 -2.16
N ARG A 290 -16.98 -8.83 -1.08
CA ARG A 290 -16.31 -9.46 0.07
C ARG A 290 -17.14 -10.58 0.66
N ALA A 291 -18.43 -10.35 0.91
CA ALA A 291 -19.31 -11.34 1.48
C ALA A 291 -19.49 -12.56 0.54
N ALA A 292 -19.54 -12.33 -0.78
CA ALA A 292 -19.60 -13.38 -1.77
C ALA A 292 -18.30 -14.21 -1.82
N ILE A 293 -17.14 -13.57 -1.82
CA ILE A 293 -15.82 -14.23 -1.73
C ILE A 293 -15.74 -15.08 -0.46
N ALA A 294 -16.06 -14.49 0.70
CA ALA A 294 -16.01 -15.17 1.99
C ALA A 294 -16.89 -16.43 2.00
N ARG A 295 -18.13 -16.33 1.52
CA ARG A 295 -19.04 -17.49 1.41
C ARG A 295 -18.53 -18.54 0.43
N SER A 296 -18.07 -18.13 -0.75
CA SER A 296 -17.61 -19.04 -1.82
C SER A 296 -16.37 -19.83 -1.39
N LEU A 297 -15.44 -19.17 -0.72
CA LEU A 297 -14.18 -19.79 -0.26
C LEU A 297 -14.30 -20.42 1.13
N GLY A 298 -15.42 -20.21 1.84
CA GLY A 298 -15.61 -20.75 3.18
C GLY A 298 -14.72 -20.11 4.25
N VAL A 299 -14.30 -18.86 4.05
CA VAL A 299 -13.44 -18.12 4.99
C VAL A 299 -14.24 -17.04 5.74
N PRO A 300 -13.83 -16.64 6.96
CA PRO A 300 -14.44 -15.51 7.64
C PRO A 300 -14.33 -14.21 6.83
N PRO A 301 -15.31 -13.28 6.88
CA PRO A 301 -15.21 -12.00 6.16
C PRO A 301 -13.97 -11.17 6.54
N ALA A 302 -13.50 -11.28 7.79
CA ALA A 302 -12.28 -10.61 8.26
C ALA A 302 -11.00 -11.15 7.58
N HIS A 303 -11.04 -12.38 7.05
CA HIS A 303 -9.92 -13.02 6.34
C HIS A 303 -9.87 -12.65 4.86
N VAL A 304 -10.86 -11.92 4.36
CA VAL A 304 -10.79 -11.27 3.05
C VAL A 304 -10.19 -9.90 3.28
N VAL A 305 -8.98 -9.65 2.78
CA VAL A 305 -8.21 -8.42 3.00
C VAL A 305 -8.15 -7.63 1.70
N GLY A 306 -8.64 -6.41 1.72
CA GLY A 306 -8.47 -5.45 0.63
C GLY A 306 -7.03 -4.96 0.56
N GLU A 307 -6.50 -4.85 -0.65
CA GLU A 307 -5.22 -4.22 -0.98
C GLU A 307 -5.46 -2.98 -1.86
N TYR A 308 -4.63 -1.96 -1.65
CA TYR A 308 -4.52 -0.80 -2.51
C TYR A 308 -3.07 -0.54 -2.90
N GLY A 309 -2.87 -0.43 -4.20
CA GLY A 309 -1.59 -0.08 -4.81
C GLY A 309 -1.80 0.45 -6.22
N MET A 310 -0.70 0.88 -6.83
CA MET A 310 -0.66 1.29 -8.23
C MET A 310 0.75 1.11 -8.77
N THR A 311 0.89 1.11 -10.09
CA THR A 311 2.19 0.87 -10.75
C THR A 311 3.23 1.91 -10.34
N GLU A 312 2.80 3.14 -10.10
CA GLU A 312 3.64 4.30 -9.74
C GLU A 312 4.14 4.25 -8.28
N LEU A 313 3.58 3.39 -7.42
CA LEU A 313 4.01 3.20 -6.02
C LEU A 313 4.92 1.98 -5.88
N SER A 314 5.77 2.00 -4.85
CA SER A 314 6.59 0.84 -4.46
C SER A 314 6.11 0.17 -3.16
N SER A 315 5.08 0.75 -2.53
CA SER A 315 4.46 0.25 -1.31
C SER A 315 2.95 0.11 -1.49
N GLN A 316 2.39 -0.91 -0.83
CA GLN A 316 0.97 -1.21 -0.83
C GLN A 316 0.34 -0.84 0.52
N LEU A 317 -0.96 -0.56 0.48
CA LEU A 317 -1.82 -0.42 1.64
C LEU A 317 -2.70 -1.66 1.75
N TYR A 318 -2.99 -2.11 2.97
CA TYR A 318 -3.86 -3.26 3.21
C TYR A 318 -4.85 -2.95 4.31
N GLU A 319 -6.01 -3.58 4.27
CA GLU A 319 -6.91 -3.60 5.42
C GLU A 319 -6.28 -4.38 6.59
N GLY A 320 -6.51 -3.90 7.81
CA GLY A 320 -6.03 -4.56 9.02
C GLY A 320 -6.91 -5.69 9.55
N THR A 321 -7.98 -6.07 8.84
CA THR A 321 -9.06 -6.92 9.37
C THR A 321 -8.58 -8.30 9.80
N LEU A 322 -7.72 -8.94 8.99
CA LEU A 322 -7.16 -10.25 9.32
C LEU A 322 -6.19 -10.13 10.50
N ALA A 323 -5.29 -9.15 10.47
CA ALA A 323 -4.34 -8.93 11.55
C ALA A 323 -5.03 -8.68 12.89
N ALA A 324 -6.14 -7.92 12.89
CA ALA A 324 -6.96 -7.72 14.07
C ALA A 324 -7.68 -9.01 14.53
N ALA A 325 -8.20 -9.81 13.59
CA ALA A 325 -8.86 -11.08 13.90
C ALA A 325 -7.92 -12.13 14.49
N LEU A 326 -6.66 -12.15 14.03
CA LEU A 326 -5.61 -13.08 14.48
C LEU A 326 -4.82 -12.55 15.69
N ALA A 327 -5.03 -11.29 16.09
CA ALA A 327 -4.34 -10.70 17.22
C ALA A 327 -4.64 -11.48 18.50
N ARG A 328 -3.60 -12.09 19.10
CA ARG A 328 -3.67 -12.65 20.45
C ARG A 328 -3.79 -11.52 21.47
N ALA A 329 -4.39 -11.80 22.63
CA ALA A 329 -4.41 -10.86 23.76
C ALA A 329 -2.98 -10.36 24.06
N GLY A 330 -2.74 -9.05 23.89
CA GLY A 330 -1.42 -8.42 24.07
C GLY A 330 -0.66 -8.04 22.79
N ALA A 331 -1.23 -8.22 21.60
CA ALA A 331 -0.65 -7.66 20.36
C ALA A 331 -0.76 -6.11 20.31
N PRO A 332 0.14 -5.40 19.61
CA PRO A 332 0.12 -3.94 19.50
C PRO A 332 -1.22 -3.41 18.97
N GLU A 333 -1.65 -2.24 19.46
CA GLU A 333 -2.94 -1.57 19.19
C GLU A 333 -3.28 -1.29 17.70
N ALA A 334 -2.38 -1.59 16.76
CA ALA A 334 -2.59 -1.38 15.33
C ALA A 334 -3.84 -2.12 14.78
N GLY A 335 -4.34 -3.13 15.48
CA GLY A 335 -5.58 -3.84 15.14
C GLY A 335 -6.86 -3.30 15.79
N ALA A 336 -6.80 -2.43 16.80
CA ALA A 336 -7.96 -2.06 17.62
C ALA A 336 -9.03 -1.24 16.85
N ARG A 337 -8.69 -0.71 15.68
CA ARG A 337 -9.58 0.09 14.82
C ARG A 337 -9.72 -0.46 13.40
N ALA A 338 -9.30 -1.70 13.13
CA ALA A 338 -9.39 -2.27 11.79
C ALA A 338 -10.84 -2.56 11.39
N ALA A 339 -11.23 -2.12 10.20
CA ALA A 339 -12.55 -2.36 9.64
C ALA A 339 -12.44 -2.60 8.12
N PRO A 340 -13.38 -3.35 7.52
CA PRO A 340 -13.51 -3.40 6.06
C PRO A 340 -13.59 -1.99 5.47
N GLY A 341 -12.86 -1.74 4.38
CA GLY A 341 -12.76 -0.45 3.71
C GLY A 341 -11.75 0.53 4.34
N LEU A 342 -11.15 0.19 5.48
CA LEU A 342 -10.13 1.00 6.16
C LEU A 342 -8.73 0.40 5.96
N TYR A 343 -7.90 1.12 5.23
CA TYR A 343 -6.57 0.69 4.83
C TYR A 343 -5.49 1.28 5.72
N LEU A 344 -4.49 0.46 6.04
CA LEU A 344 -3.32 0.81 6.82
C LEU A 344 -2.12 1.01 5.89
N ALA A 345 -1.56 2.21 5.94
CA ALA A 345 -0.29 2.53 5.29
C ALA A 345 0.88 2.01 6.13
N PRO A 346 1.95 1.48 5.50
CA PRO A 346 3.16 1.15 6.23
C PRO A 346 3.82 2.40 6.81
N PRO A 347 4.68 2.29 7.84
CA PRO A 347 5.33 3.43 8.48
C PRO A 347 6.18 4.31 7.54
N TRP A 348 6.61 3.78 6.40
CA TRP A 348 7.36 4.48 5.36
C TRP A 348 6.48 5.06 4.25
N VAL A 349 5.15 5.05 4.41
CA VAL A 349 4.20 5.72 3.54
C VAL A 349 3.36 6.72 4.34
N ARG A 350 3.19 7.93 3.81
CA ARG A 350 2.27 8.94 4.36
C ARG A 350 1.21 9.28 3.33
N VAL A 351 -0.05 9.02 3.66
CA VAL A 351 -1.21 9.43 2.85
C VAL A 351 -1.81 10.70 3.43
N THR A 352 -2.17 11.65 2.57
CA THR A 352 -2.80 12.91 2.95
C THR A 352 -3.95 13.18 1.98
N ALA A 353 -5.12 13.52 2.52
CA ALA A 353 -6.22 14.03 1.71
C ALA A 353 -5.91 15.48 1.32
N VAL A 354 -5.98 15.80 0.03
CA VAL A 354 -5.78 17.16 -0.47
C VAL A 354 -7.00 17.67 -1.25
N ASP A 355 -7.18 18.97 -1.24
CA ASP A 355 -8.21 19.65 -2.03
C ASP A 355 -7.97 19.41 -3.53
N PRO A 356 -8.99 19.04 -4.32
CA PRO A 356 -8.81 18.66 -5.73
C PRO A 356 -8.40 19.81 -6.66
N GLU A 357 -8.61 21.06 -6.26
CA GLU A 357 -8.28 22.23 -7.07
C GLU A 357 -6.92 22.82 -6.67
N THR A 358 -6.75 23.08 -5.39
CA THR A 358 -5.57 23.75 -4.82
C THR A 358 -4.43 22.79 -4.48
N LEU A 359 -4.74 21.49 -4.34
CA LEU A 359 -3.83 20.45 -3.81
C LEU A 359 -3.31 20.74 -2.40
N ALA A 360 -3.97 21.65 -1.66
CA ALA A 360 -3.64 21.93 -0.28
C ALA A 360 -4.09 20.78 0.64
N PRO A 361 -3.33 20.44 1.69
CA PRO A 361 -3.75 19.45 2.69
C PRO A 361 -5.10 19.82 3.32
N LEU A 362 -5.96 18.83 3.46
CA LEU A 362 -7.25 18.95 4.14
C LEU A 362 -7.14 18.47 5.60
N PRO A 363 -8.02 18.95 6.50
CA PRO A 363 -8.07 18.44 7.87
C PRO A 363 -8.46 16.95 7.91
N ALA A 364 -8.08 16.27 9.00
CA ALA A 364 -8.42 14.87 9.21
C ALA A 364 -9.94 14.63 9.10
N GLY A 365 -10.34 13.53 8.46
CA GLY A 365 -11.74 13.17 8.22
C GLY A 365 -12.39 13.87 7.02
N ALA A 366 -11.76 14.90 6.45
CA ALA A 366 -12.24 15.49 5.19
C ALA A 366 -11.97 14.56 4.01
N ILE A 367 -12.86 14.63 3.01
CA ILE A 367 -12.71 13.89 1.75
C ILE A 367 -11.89 14.75 0.79
N GLY A 368 -10.81 14.18 0.26
CA GLY A 368 -9.97 14.81 -0.76
C GLY A 368 -9.40 13.80 -1.74
N LEU A 369 -8.43 14.22 -2.54
CA LEU A 369 -7.62 13.32 -3.34
C LEU A 369 -6.45 12.76 -2.53
N ALA A 370 -6.04 11.53 -2.79
CA ALA A 370 -4.86 10.95 -2.15
C ALA A 370 -3.58 11.58 -2.71
N ARG A 371 -2.84 12.26 -1.82
CA ARG A 371 -1.42 12.55 -1.98
C ARG A 371 -0.65 11.52 -1.15
N ILE A 372 0.30 10.83 -1.78
CA ILE A 372 1.03 9.71 -1.18
C ILE A 372 2.53 10.03 -1.23
N VAL A 373 3.19 10.02 -0.08
CA VAL A 373 4.65 10.05 0.01
C VAL A 373 5.13 8.63 0.36
N ASP A 374 5.95 8.03 -0.49
CA ASP A 374 6.43 6.65 -0.38
C ASP A 374 7.96 6.62 -0.37
N LEU A 375 8.57 6.30 0.78
CA LEU A 375 10.04 6.25 0.90
C LEU A 375 10.68 5.08 0.14
N ALA A 376 9.89 4.12 -0.34
CA ALA A 376 10.37 3.05 -1.20
C ALA A 376 10.53 3.49 -2.66
N ASN A 377 9.92 4.61 -3.08
CA ASN A 377 10.12 5.24 -4.40
C ASN A 377 11.45 6.02 -4.47
N VAL A 378 12.57 5.31 -4.33
CA VAL A 378 13.90 5.92 -4.25
C VAL A 378 14.32 6.54 -5.58
N ASP A 379 14.27 5.75 -6.64
CA ASP A 379 14.74 6.14 -7.97
C ASP A 379 13.65 6.78 -8.86
N SER A 380 12.41 6.87 -8.37
CA SER A 380 11.26 7.53 -9.03
C SER A 380 10.74 8.70 -8.19
N ALA A 381 9.49 9.15 -8.33
CA ALA A 381 8.95 10.25 -7.53
C ALA A 381 8.55 9.78 -6.12
N VAL A 382 9.16 10.37 -5.08
CA VAL A 382 8.85 10.08 -3.67
C VAL A 382 7.45 10.55 -3.26
N ALA A 383 6.92 11.60 -3.91
CA ALA A 383 5.59 12.14 -3.66
C ALA A 383 4.73 12.05 -4.92
N ILE A 384 3.59 11.37 -4.83
CA ILE A 384 2.66 11.13 -5.93
C ILE A 384 1.29 11.72 -5.60
N GLN A 385 0.73 12.42 -6.57
CA GLN A 385 -0.64 12.91 -6.55
C GLN A 385 -1.51 11.95 -7.35
N THR A 386 -2.45 11.28 -6.69
CA THR A 386 -3.40 10.39 -7.37
C THR A 386 -4.70 11.13 -7.71
N ALA A 387 -5.56 10.46 -8.47
CA ALA A 387 -6.95 10.87 -8.72
C ALA A 387 -7.95 10.08 -7.85
N ASP A 388 -7.46 9.34 -6.85
CA ASP A 388 -8.29 8.52 -5.97
C ASP A 388 -8.81 9.36 -4.81
N ARG A 389 -10.11 9.25 -4.53
CA ARG A 389 -10.77 9.96 -3.43
C ARG A 389 -10.55 9.18 -2.14
N VAL A 390 -10.11 9.88 -1.11
CA VAL A 390 -9.85 9.29 0.20
C VAL A 390 -10.38 10.15 1.33
N ARG A 391 -10.68 9.49 2.44
CA ARG A 391 -10.80 10.11 3.76
C ARG A 391 -9.69 9.55 4.64
N VAL A 392 -8.83 10.42 5.16
CA VAL A 392 -7.74 10.02 6.06
C VAL A 392 -8.15 10.36 7.49
N THR A 393 -8.13 9.36 8.37
CA THR A 393 -8.45 9.49 9.80
C THR A 393 -7.28 8.98 10.64
N GLU A 394 -7.37 9.09 11.97
CA GLU A 394 -6.40 8.45 12.87
C GLU A 394 -6.36 6.93 12.73
N ALA A 395 -7.47 6.31 12.29
CA ALA A 395 -7.58 4.86 12.18
C ALA A 395 -6.98 4.32 10.89
N GLY A 396 -6.88 5.14 9.84
CA GLY A 396 -6.36 4.72 8.54
C GLY A 396 -6.93 5.53 7.38
N VAL A 397 -6.86 4.95 6.19
CA VAL A 397 -7.28 5.55 4.92
C VAL A 397 -8.53 4.83 4.41
N GLU A 398 -9.64 5.54 4.30
CA GLU A 398 -10.83 5.04 3.62
C GLU A 398 -10.75 5.40 2.13
N LEU A 399 -10.90 4.40 1.27
CA LEU A 399 -10.91 4.59 -0.19
C LEU A 399 -12.35 4.76 -0.68
N LEU A 400 -12.61 5.87 -1.39
CA LEU A 400 -13.94 6.30 -1.82
C LEU A 400 -14.11 6.25 -3.35
N GLY A 401 -13.29 5.41 -4.00
CA GLY A 401 -13.23 5.28 -5.45
C GLY A 401 -12.42 6.39 -6.12
N ARG A 402 -12.51 6.46 -7.45
CA ARG A 402 -11.80 7.47 -8.27
C ARG A 402 -12.68 8.69 -8.48
N ALA A 403 -12.09 9.88 -8.55
CA ALA A 403 -12.85 11.08 -8.90
C ALA A 403 -13.49 10.91 -10.30
N PRO A 404 -14.80 11.19 -10.47
CA PRO A 404 -15.46 11.09 -11.77
C PRO A 404 -15.01 12.24 -12.70
N GLY A 405 -14.82 11.94 -13.98
CA GLY A 405 -14.52 12.94 -15.02
C GLY A 405 -13.05 13.09 -15.40
N ALA A 406 -12.72 14.21 -16.06
CA ALA A 406 -11.34 14.56 -16.46
C ALA A 406 -10.43 14.71 -15.23
N PRO A 407 -9.09 14.62 -15.38
CA PRO A 407 -8.17 14.82 -14.27
C PRO A 407 -8.50 16.14 -13.55
N PRO A 408 -8.48 16.16 -12.21
CA PRO A 408 -8.70 17.39 -11.44
C PRO A 408 -7.79 18.51 -11.95
N ARG A 409 -8.28 19.76 -11.96
CA ARG A 409 -7.54 20.92 -12.51
C ARG A 409 -6.11 21.02 -11.98
N GLY A 410 -5.89 20.73 -10.69
CA GLY A 410 -4.55 20.73 -10.09
C GLY A 410 -3.60 19.69 -10.70
N CYS A 411 -4.13 18.52 -11.09
CA CYS A 411 -3.37 17.45 -11.77
C CYS A 411 -3.07 17.80 -13.23
N SER A 412 -4.02 18.43 -13.94
CA SER A 412 -3.80 18.90 -15.32
C SER A 412 -2.72 19.97 -15.40
N ILE A 413 -2.77 20.98 -14.52
CA ILE A 413 -1.76 22.05 -14.48
C ILE A 413 -0.37 21.47 -14.18
N ALA A 414 -0.27 20.55 -13.22
CA ALA A 414 0.99 19.91 -12.89
C ALA A 414 1.54 19.02 -14.04
N LEU A 415 0.66 18.36 -14.79
CA LEU A 415 1.03 17.61 -15.99
C LEU A 415 1.64 18.54 -17.05
N ASP A 416 0.98 19.67 -17.35
CA ASP A 416 1.46 20.65 -18.33
C ASP A 416 2.83 21.24 -17.93
N GLN A 417 3.01 21.55 -16.64
CA GLN A 417 4.27 22.02 -16.06
C GLN A 417 5.41 20.98 -16.23
N MET A 418 5.10 19.69 -16.21
CA MET A 418 6.08 18.61 -16.34
C MET A 418 6.35 18.21 -17.78
N LEU A 419 5.40 18.35 -18.69
CA LEU A 419 5.58 18.07 -20.12
C LEU A 419 6.17 19.26 -20.89
N GLY A 420 6.22 20.44 -20.27
CA GLY A 420 6.85 21.63 -20.84
C GLY A 420 6.00 22.28 -21.91
N GLY A 421 4.70 22.46 -21.64
CA GLY A 421 3.78 23.10 -22.58
C GLY A 421 4.36 24.37 -23.19
N ALA A 422 4.64 24.30 -24.49
CA ALA A 422 4.70 25.48 -25.35
C ALA A 422 3.31 26.12 -25.32
N ALA A 423 3.27 27.40 -24.97
CA ALA A 423 2.22 28.28 -25.48
C ALA A 423 2.54 28.60 -26.93
#